data_AF-A0A926CBZ3-F1
#
_entry.id   AF-A0A926CBZ3-F1
#
_cell.length_a   1.000
_cell.length_b   1.000
_cell.length_c   1.000
_cell.angle_alpha   90.00
_cell.angle_beta   90.00
_cell.angle_gamma   90.00
#
_symmetry.space_group_name_H-M   'P 1'
#
loop_
_entity.id
_entity.type
_entity.pdbx_description
1 polymer ?
#
loop_
_entity_poly.entity_id
_entity_poly.type
_entity_poly.pdbx_seq_one_letter_code
_entity_poly.pdbx_strand_id
1 'polypeptide(L)'
;MKFAGVIAHRRLFLFAVLLAVALFPVGWLSERWQPAGWLTNALFSTVEAHALGHAAIFAALGAAALLAFPALQRRPWQFLAIMLALAVGQEAFQLMYKQRPIVFDDIRDLGPDLIGAVVALAGVRFWRGIGT
;
A
#
# COMPACT_ATOMS: atom_id res chain seq x y z
N MET A 1 14.94 -18.76 21.68
CA MET A 1 15.07 -18.53 20.22
C MET A 1 13.80 -18.81 19.40
N LYS A 2 12.91 -19.76 19.75
CA LYS A 2 11.70 -20.08 18.95
C LYS A 2 10.70 -18.92 18.78
N PHE A 3 10.50 -18.08 19.80
CA PHE A 3 9.53 -16.97 19.76
C PHE A 3 9.89 -15.84 18.77
N ALA A 4 11.17 -15.48 18.67
CA ALA A 4 11.62 -14.45 17.74
C ALA A 4 11.36 -14.85 16.27
N GLY A 5 11.52 -16.15 15.96
CA GLY A 5 11.16 -16.72 14.67
C GLY A 5 9.67 -16.52 14.36
N VAL A 6 8.78 -16.91 15.27
CA VAL A 6 7.31 -16.80 15.06
C VAL A 6 6.87 -15.35 14.76
N ILE A 7 7.43 -14.37 15.48
CA ILE A 7 7.10 -12.95 15.26
C ILE A 7 7.57 -12.48 13.87
N ALA A 8 8.77 -12.87 13.45
CA ALA A 8 9.29 -12.51 12.13
C ALA A 8 8.42 -13.09 11.00
N HIS A 9 8.01 -14.36 11.12
CA HIS A 9 7.14 -15.01 10.13
C HIS A 9 5.78 -14.32 10.03
N ARG A 10 5.18 -13.93 11.16
CA ARG A 10 3.89 -13.21 11.17
C ARG A 10 3.98 -11.84 10.48
N ARG A 11 5.06 -11.09 10.70
CA ARG A 11 5.27 -9.79 10.06
C ARG A 11 5.49 -9.92 8.55
N LEU A 12 6.30 -10.89 8.14
CA LEU A 12 6.50 -11.18 6.72
C LEU A 12 5.21 -11.65 6.05
N PHE A 13 4.44 -12.50 6.71
CA PHE A 13 3.13 -12.95 6.23
C PHE A 13 2.18 -11.76 6.05
N LEU A 14 2.05 -10.90 7.07
CA LEU A 14 1.22 -9.70 6.99
C LEU A 14 1.65 -8.79 5.84
N PHE A 15 2.96 -8.56 5.70
CA PHE A 15 3.51 -7.80 4.58
C PHE A 15 3.15 -8.43 3.23
N ALA A 16 3.31 -9.75 3.08
CA ALA A 16 2.98 -10.45 1.84
C ALA A 16 1.48 -10.37 1.51
N VAL A 17 0.61 -10.48 2.51
CA VAL A 17 -0.85 -10.33 2.32
C VAL A 17 -1.19 -8.91 1.88
N LEU A 18 -0.66 -7.89 2.55
CA LEU A 18 -0.92 -6.48 2.18
C LEU A 18 -0.34 -6.13 0.82
N LEU A 19 0.83 -6.68 0.47
CA LEU A 19 1.43 -6.52 -0.84
C LEU A 19 0.55 -7.16 -1.93
N ALA A 20 0.05 -8.36 -1.68
CA ALA A 20 -0.87 -9.03 -2.58
C ALA A 20 -2.16 -8.20 -2.76
N VAL A 21 -2.74 -7.67 -1.67
CA VAL A 21 -3.92 -6.80 -1.74
C VAL A 21 -3.64 -5.52 -2.52
N ALA A 22 -2.52 -4.85 -2.29
CA ALA A 22 -2.16 -3.61 -2.99
C ALA A 22 -1.93 -3.82 -4.49
N LEU A 23 -1.35 -4.96 -4.89
CA LEU A 23 -1.11 -5.29 -6.29
C LEU A 23 -2.30 -5.98 -6.97
N PHE A 24 -3.30 -6.40 -6.20
CA PHE A 24 -4.42 -7.14 -6.73
C PHE A 24 -5.28 -6.23 -7.62
N PRO A 25 -5.70 -6.67 -8.82
CA PRO A 25 -6.51 -5.86 -9.73
C PRO A 25 -7.95 -5.78 -9.22
N VAL A 26 -8.21 -4.90 -8.24
CA VAL A 26 -9.52 -4.77 -7.60
C VAL A 26 -10.62 -4.47 -8.62
N GLY A 27 -10.35 -3.62 -9.61
CA GLY A 27 -11.30 -3.33 -10.70
C GLY A 27 -11.77 -4.58 -11.46
N TRP A 28 -10.84 -5.52 -11.73
CA TRP A 28 -11.18 -6.80 -12.35
C TRP A 28 -12.12 -7.63 -11.48
N LEU A 29 -11.85 -7.72 -10.18
CA LEU A 29 -12.72 -8.45 -9.26
C LEU A 29 -14.10 -7.79 -9.15
N SER A 30 -14.17 -6.47 -9.10
CA SER A 30 -15.42 -5.71 -9.06
C SER A 30 -16.31 -5.97 -10.27
N GLU A 31 -15.71 -6.16 -11.46
CA GLU A 31 -16.44 -6.51 -12.68
C GLU A 31 -16.88 -7.97 -12.72
N ARG A 32 -16.08 -8.89 -12.16
CA ARG A 32 -16.37 -10.34 -12.19
C ARG A 32 -17.26 -10.81 -11.06
N TRP A 33 -17.29 -10.09 -9.94
CA TRP A 33 -18.01 -10.49 -8.75
C TRP A 33 -18.82 -9.32 -8.16
N GLN A 34 -20.13 -9.38 -8.36
CA GLN A 34 -21.11 -8.35 -7.97
C GLN A 34 -20.94 -7.83 -6.52
N PRO A 35 -20.78 -8.68 -5.48
CA PRO A 35 -20.56 -8.21 -4.12
C PRO A 35 -19.31 -7.33 -3.97
N ALA A 36 -18.21 -7.67 -4.65
CA ALA A 36 -17.02 -6.82 -4.65
C ALA A 36 -17.28 -5.50 -5.37
N GLY A 37 -17.98 -5.52 -6.51
CA GLY A 37 -18.37 -4.31 -7.23
C GLY A 37 -19.21 -3.36 -6.39
N TRP A 38 -20.20 -3.88 -5.66
CA TRP A 38 -20.99 -3.08 -4.72
C TRP A 38 -20.13 -2.46 -3.63
N LEU A 39 -19.27 -3.26 -3.00
CA LEU A 39 -18.38 -2.80 -1.94
C LEU A 39 -17.43 -1.71 -2.43
N THR A 40 -16.78 -1.91 -3.59
CA THR A 40 -15.85 -0.93 -4.14
C THR A 40 -16.54 0.36 -4.54
N ASN A 41 -17.75 0.27 -5.10
CA ASN A 41 -18.52 1.47 -5.43
C ASN A 41 -18.96 2.22 -4.17
N ALA A 42 -19.27 1.52 -3.08
CA ALA A 42 -19.61 2.15 -1.80
C ALA A 42 -18.40 2.81 -1.12
N LEU A 43 -17.22 2.17 -1.17
CA LEU A 43 -16.01 2.66 -0.53
C LEU A 43 -15.28 3.74 -1.35
N PHE A 44 -15.39 3.70 -2.67
CA PHE A 44 -14.64 4.57 -3.59
C PHE A 44 -15.57 5.36 -4.52
N SER A 45 -16.74 5.76 -4.02
CA SER A 45 -17.75 6.49 -4.79
C SER A 45 -17.30 7.88 -5.26
N THR A 46 -16.26 8.45 -4.64
CA THR A 46 -15.72 9.77 -4.97
C THR A 46 -14.20 9.72 -5.18
N VAL A 47 -13.67 10.74 -5.86
CA VAL A 47 -12.23 10.89 -6.09
C VAL A 47 -11.46 11.00 -4.78
N GLU A 48 -12.02 11.72 -3.80
CA GLU A 48 -11.41 11.89 -2.47
C GLU A 48 -11.39 10.57 -1.70
N ALA A 49 -12.49 9.81 -1.75
CA ALA A 49 -12.57 8.51 -1.11
C ALA A 49 -11.60 7.51 -1.75
N HIS A 50 -11.45 7.55 -3.08
CA HIS A 50 -10.45 6.77 -3.81
C HIS A 50 -9.03 7.12 -3.38
N ALA A 51 -8.66 8.40 -3.39
CA ALA A 51 -7.35 8.88 -2.94
C ALA A 51 -7.07 8.52 -1.48
N LEU A 52 -8.06 8.65 -0.59
CA LEU A 52 -7.93 8.24 0.82
C LEU A 52 -7.70 6.73 0.95
N GLY A 53 -8.37 5.93 0.11
CA GLY A 53 -8.17 4.50 0.01
C GLY A 53 -6.72 4.13 -0.33
N HIS A 54 -6.19 4.75 -1.38
CA HIS A 54 -4.79 4.63 -1.80
C HIS A 54 -3.83 4.96 -0.66
N ALA A 55 -3.99 6.14 -0.06
CA ALA A 55 -3.16 6.57 1.06
C ALA A 55 -3.23 5.59 2.26
N ALA A 56 -4.43 5.08 2.59
CA ALA A 56 -4.60 4.13 3.69
C ALA A 56 -3.94 2.77 3.41
N ILE A 57 -4.09 2.22 2.20
CA ILE A 57 -3.46 0.96 1.80
C ILE A 57 -1.94 1.10 1.82
N PHE A 58 -1.40 2.18 1.24
CA PHE A 58 0.05 2.43 1.24
C PHE A 58 0.61 2.73 2.62
N ALA A 59 -0.18 3.37 3.51
CA ALA A 59 0.20 3.53 4.91
C ALA A 59 0.29 2.18 5.65
N ALA A 60 -0.72 1.33 5.49
CA ALA A 60 -0.74 0.01 6.10
C ALA A 60 0.41 -0.87 5.58
N LEU A 61 0.60 -0.90 4.26
CA LEU A 61 1.67 -1.66 3.63
C LEU A 61 3.06 -1.14 4.01
N GLY A 62 3.24 0.18 3.99
CA GLY A 62 4.48 0.82 4.42
C GLY A 62 4.81 0.49 5.88
N ALA A 63 3.82 0.52 6.77
CA ALA A 63 4.01 0.16 8.18
C ALA A 63 4.39 -1.31 8.31
N ALA A 64 3.70 -2.22 7.60
CA ALA A 64 4.04 -3.64 7.58
C ALA A 64 5.47 -3.88 7.05
N ALA A 65 5.87 -3.19 5.98
CA ALA A 65 7.22 -3.25 5.43
C ALA A 65 8.27 -2.79 6.45
N LEU A 66 8.04 -1.68 7.14
CA LEU A 66 8.96 -1.18 8.17
C LEU A 66 9.04 -2.10 9.39
N LEU A 67 7.96 -2.80 9.73
CA LEU A 67 7.94 -3.78 10.82
C LEU A 67 8.64 -5.09 10.43
N ALA A 68 8.42 -5.56 9.20
CA ALA A 68 9.05 -6.77 8.65
C ALA A 68 10.54 -6.57 8.34
N PHE A 69 10.92 -5.36 7.89
CA PHE A 69 12.28 -5.00 7.52
C PHE A 69 12.76 -3.76 8.31
N PRO A 70 13.13 -3.91 9.60
CA PRO A 70 13.53 -2.79 10.46
C PRO A 70 14.69 -1.95 9.92
N ALA A 71 15.54 -2.52 9.05
CA ALA A 71 16.64 -1.81 8.40
C ALA A 71 16.16 -0.62 7.55
N LEU A 72 14.97 -0.69 6.95
CA LEU A 72 14.39 0.38 6.14
C LEU A 72 14.10 1.65 6.95
N GLN A 73 13.85 1.53 8.26
CA GLN A 73 13.58 2.69 9.11
C GLN A 73 14.76 3.65 9.23
N ARG A 74 15.99 3.13 9.08
CA ARG A 74 17.24 3.92 9.11
C ARG A 74 17.58 4.53 7.74
N ARG A 75 16.86 4.15 6.69
CA ARG A 75 17.12 4.54 5.30
C ARG A 75 15.84 5.05 4.65
N PRO A 76 15.29 6.18 5.12
CA PRO A 76 13.98 6.67 4.71
C PRO A 76 13.87 6.85 3.20
N TRP A 77 14.93 7.31 2.53
CA TRP A 77 14.94 7.47 1.08
C TRP A 77 14.85 6.15 0.32
N GLN A 78 15.50 5.08 0.82
CA GLN A 78 15.37 3.75 0.21
C GLN A 78 13.96 3.19 0.41
N PHE A 79 13.39 3.39 1.60
CA PHE A 79 11.99 3.04 1.86
C PHE A 79 11.04 3.77 0.91
N LEU A 80 11.14 5.10 0.81
CA LEU A 80 10.27 5.89 -0.07
C LEU A 80 10.46 5.51 -1.54
N ALA A 81 11.69 5.23 -1.98
CA ALA A 81 11.95 4.76 -3.35
C ALA A 81 11.30 3.40 -3.64
N ILE A 82 11.34 2.46 -2.68
CA ILE A 82 10.66 1.16 -2.80
C ILE A 82 9.14 1.36 -2.86
N MET A 83 8.58 2.20 -1.99
CA MET A 83 7.13 2.49 -1.98
C MET A 83 6.69 3.17 -3.28
N LEU A 84 7.49 4.10 -3.81
CA LEU A 84 7.23 4.73 -5.10
C LEU A 84 7.28 3.72 -6.25
N ALA A 85 8.30 2.85 -6.29
CA ALA A 85 8.39 1.80 -7.30
C ALA A 85 7.17 0.87 -7.25
N LEU A 86 6.66 0.58 -6.05
CA LEU A 86 5.46 -0.21 -5.88
C LEU A 86 4.20 0.52 -6.34
N ALA A 87 4.04 1.81 -6.03
CA ALA A 87 2.95 2.65 -6.51
C ALA A 87 2.89 2.68 -8.04
N VAL A 88 4.05 2.92 -8.67
CA VAL A 88 4.18 2.85 -10.14
C VAL A 88 3.83 1.47 -10.67
N GLY A 89 4.27 0.39 -10.00
CA GLY A 89 3.92 -0.97 -10.38
C GLY A 89 2.43 -1.27 -10.29
N GLN A 90 1.76 -0.80 -9.23
CA GLN A 90 0.32 -0.95 -9.06
C GLN A 90 -0.45 -0.22 -10.16
N GLU A 91 -0.08 1.04 -10.46
CA GLU A 91 -0.73 1.80 -11.52
C GLU A 91 -0.47 1.17 -12.90
N ALA A 92 0.73 0.65 -13.14
CA ALA A 92 1.03 -0.07 -14.37
C ALA A 92 0.13 -1.31 -14.55
N PHE A 93 -0.09 -2.11 -13.49
CA PHE A 93 -1.02 -3.24 -13.54
C PHE A 93 -2.46 -2.79 -13.78
N GLN A 94 -2.88 -1.68 -13.17
CA GLN A 94 -4.20 -1.09 -13.39
C GLN A 94 -4.39 -0.64 -14.84
N LEU A 95 -3.40 0.00 -15.45
CA LEU A 95 -3.44 0.45 -16.83
C LEU A 95 -3.43 -0.71 -17.83
N MET A 96 -2.60 -1.73 -17.57
CA MET A 96 -2.62 -2.97 -18.34
C MET A 96 -4.02 -3.61 -18.32
N TYR A 97 -4.67 -3.60 -17.16
CA TYR A 97 -6.03 -4.10 -17.01
C TYR A 97 -7.06 -3.27 -17.80
N LYS A 98 -7.00 -1.93 -17.69
CA LYS A 98 -7.90 -1.00 -18.37
C LYS A 98 -7.65 -0.87 -19.88
N GLN A 99 -6.57 -1.47 -20.40
CA GLN A 99 -6.15 -1.40 -21.81
C GLN A 99 -6.09 0.03 -22.38
N ARG A 100 -5.70 1.00 -21.54
CA ARG A 100 -5.66 2.43 -21.90
C ARG A 100 -4.25 3.01 -21.73
N PRO A 101 -3.87 4.06 -22.50
CA PRO A 101 -2.61 4.75 -22.30
C PRO A 101 -2.56 5.47 -20.93
N ILE A 102 -1.35 5.81 -20.47
CA ILE A 102 -1.14 6.62 -19.26
C ILE A 102 -1.75 8.01 -19.48
N VAL A 103 -2.62 8.43 -18.56
CA VAL A 103 -3.23 9.77 -18.51
C VAL A 103 -2.77 10.48 -17.24
N PHE A 104 -2.88 11.81 -17.20
CA PHE A 104 -2.48 12.64 -16.06
C PHE A 104 -3.15 12.21 -14.74
N ASP A 105 -4.41 11.76 -14.78
CA ASP A 105 -5.12 11.24 -13.61
C ASP A 105 -4.42 10.02 -12.99
N ASP A 106 -3.79 9.17 -13.80
CA ASP A 106 -3.07 7.98 -13.31
C ASP A 106 -1.77 8.37 -12.55
N ILE A 107 -1.18 9.53 -12.86
CA ILE A 107 -0.02 10.07 -12.13
C ILE A 107 -0.46 10.71 -10.80
N ARG A 108 -1.68 11.24 -10.74
CA ARG A 108 -2.24 11.87 -9.54
C ARG A 108 -2.34 10.88 -8.37
N ASP A 109 -2.61 9.61 -8.66
CA ASP A 109 -2.77 8.55 -7.65
C ASP A 109 -1.45 8.20 -6.92
N LEU A 110 -0.30 8.50 -7.54
CA LEU A 110 1.01 8.38 -6.88
C LEU A 110 1.17 9.33 -5.69
N GLY A 111 0.47 10.47 -5.69
CA GLY A 111 0.52 11.46 -4.62
C GLY A 111 0.00 10.89 -3.29
N PRO A 112 -1.28 10.46 -3.24
CA PRO A 112 -1.84 9.76 -2.09
C PRO A 112 -1.03 8.54 -1.63
N ASP A 113 -0.49 7.74 -2.55
CA ASP A 113 0.36 6.59 -2.21
C ASP A 113 1.62 7.01 -1.44
N LEU A 114 2.30 8.06 -1.90
CA LEU A 114 3.46 8.64 -1.23
C LEU A 114 3.10 9.27 0.12
N ILE A 115 1.94 9.93 0.23
CA ILE A 115 1.43 10.46 1.50
C ILE A 115 1.26 9.30 2.49
N GLY A 116 0.64 8.19 2.05
CA GLY A 116 0.50 6.97 2.84
C GLY A 116 1.84 6.44 3.33
N ALA A 117 2.83 6.34 2.44
CA ALA A 117 4.18 5.91 2.79
C ALA A 117 4.85 6.82 3.84
N VAL A 118 4.71 8.15 3.70
CA VAL A 118 5.24 9.11 4.68
C VAL A 118 4.54 8.98 6.02
N VAL A 119 3.22 8.82 6.04
CA VAL A 119 2.43 8.58 7.26
C VAL A 119 2.90 7.31 7.96
N ALA A 120 3.13 6.22 7.23
CA ALA A 120 3.66 4.98 7.79
C ALA A 120 5.02 5.18 8.46
N LEU A 121 5.94 5.87 7.77
CA LEU A 121 7.27 6.14 8.27
C LEU A 121 7.24 7.00 9.54
N ALA A 122 6.44 8.07 9.53
CA ALA A 122 6.27 8.95 10.68
C ALA A 122 5.62 8.21 11.86
N GLY A 123 4.53 7.49 11.62
CA GLY A 123 3.80 6.74 12.64
C GLY A 123 4.64 5.65 13.30
N VAL A 124 5.38 4.86 12.52
CA VAL A 124 6.26 3.81 13.09
C VAL A 124 7.41 4.42 13.89
N ARG A 125 7.98 5.55 13.45
CA ARG A 125 9.02 6.25 14.21
C ARG A 125 8.50 6.84 15.50
N PHE A 126 7.34 7.50 15.45
CA PHE A 126 6.69 8.06 16.63
C PHE A 126 6.38 6.98 17.66
N TRP A 127 5.76 5.87 17.23
CA TRP A 127 5.44 4.74 18.11
C TRP A 127 6.70 4.15 18.78
N ARG A 128 7.81 4.03 18.05
CA ARG A 128 9.07 3.54 18.61
C ARG A 128 9.76 4.55 19.53
N GLY A 129 9.62 5.85 19.27
CA GLY A 129 10.17 6.91 20.11
C GLY A 129 9.44 7.07 21.45
N ILE A 130 8.18 6.65 21.55
CA ILE A 130 7.44 6.62 22.83
C ILE A 130 7.87 5.41 23.69
N GLY A 131 8.38 4.34 23.07
CA GLY A 131 8.76 3.09 23.72
C GLY A 131 10.22 3.00 24.17
N THR A 132 10.99 4.07 24.05
CA THR A 132 12.39 4.22 24.50
C THR A 132 12.48 5.21 25.63
#